data_AF-A0A916TMU5-F1
#
_entry.id   AF-A0A916TMU5-F1
#
_cell.length_a   1.000
_cell.length_b   1.000
_cell.length_c   1.000
_cell.angle_alpha   90.00
_cell.angle_beta   90.00
_cell.angle_gamma   90.00
#
_symmetry.space_group_name_H-M   'P 1'
#
loop_
_entity.id
_entity.type
_entity.pdbx_description
1 polymer ?
#
loop_
_entity_poly.entity_id
_entity_poly.type
_entity_poly.pdbx_seq_one_letter_code
_entity_poly.pdbx_strand_id
1 'polypeptide(L)'
;MAVVAGAIVFQASPAAANPKYAGIVVDAKTGKTLYADNADTYRFPASLTKVMTLYIVFEELEAGRITLDSKFTVSKKAAAEPPSKIGLRPGQTIKVKDAILALVTKSANDVATAVAENIEGSEAAFARRMTQTARQLGMNKTTFQNAHGLPNSRQRTTARDMSHLGRAIQERFPTYFDYFNTRSFSYKGRRYGNHNKLLGRVRGVDGIKTGFIRASGFNLLTSVNHGGRSVVAVVMGGRTGASRNAHMTDLIGRYFHKASKGPRTAPLIASASTPKRFDAAQLAAVPKPVVKPAGEAPIALAAAAIPPVPPAESEIASTGSIPVPPKNMGSRMEMAFAAVSTLPAPQISPHRAPDRPQPVGSAVTVDDRDADNVVTVATSDTREHEPTWQIQIAATETESGAISMLKRAAEATGSKLRRRVPYTEPVDTDGQTLYRARFVGFETKTAAWDACRTLKRKNFACFAVYQ
;
A
#
# COMPACT_ATOMS: atom_id res chain seq x y z
N MET A 1 68.26 8.48 6.43
CA MET A 1 66.91 7.88 6.36
C MET A 1 65.89 8.99 6.52
N ALA A 2 65.15 9.33 5.46
CA ALA A 2 64.05 10.30 5.55
C ALA A 2 62.72 9.54 5.60
N VAL A 3 61.99 9.68 6.71
CA VAL A 3 60.66 9.09 6.89
C VAL A 3 59.64 10.06 6.30
N VAL A 4 59.01 9.69 5.19
CA VAL A 4 57.90 10.47 4.59
C VAL A 4 56.60 10.00 5.23
N ALA A 5 55.98 10.86 6.04
CA ALA A 5 54.65 10.64 6.59
C ALA A 5 53.59 10.96 5.51
N GLY A 6 53.00 9.93 4.91
CA GLY A 6 51.91 10.08 3.94
C GLY A 6 50.56 10.28 4.65
N ALA A 7 49.97 11.47 4.50
CA ALA A 7 48.60 11.74 4.97
C ALA A 7 47.59 10.99 4.08
N ILE A 8 46.83 10.06 4.68
CA ILE A 8 45.73 9.37 4.00
C ILE A 8 44.50 10.26 4.04
N VAL A 9 44.18 10.87 2.90
CA VAL A 9 42.90 11.60 2.70
C VAL A 9 41.83 10.59 2.32
N PHE A 10 40.94 10.26 3.26
CA PHE A 10 39.73 9.49 2.97
C PHE A 10 38.73 10.36 2.22
N GLN A 11 38.61 10.16 0.90
CA GLN A 11 37.50 10.74 0.14
C GLN A 11 36.22 9.94 0.39
N ALA A 12 35.27 10.53 1.12
CA ALA A 12 33.94 9.98 1.29
C ALA A 12 33.21 9.96 -0.06
N SER A 13 32.89 8.77 -0.58
CA SER A 13 32.03 8.66 -1.75
C SER A 13 30.66 9.26 -1.43
N PRO A 14 30.09 10.13 -2.29
CA PRO A 14 28.78 10.71 -2.04
C PRO A 14 27.74 9.60 -1.97
N ALA A 15 26.96 9.58 -0.89
CA ALA A 15 25.85 8.64 -0.77
C ALA A 15 24.88 8.84 -1.95
N ALA A 16 24.66 7.80 -2.75
CA ALA A 16 23.73 7.86 -3.87
C ALA A 16 22.36 8.37 -3.40
N ALA A 17 21.83 9.38 -4.09
CA ALA A 17 20.52 9.92 -3.80
C ALA A 17 19.46 8.81 -3.84
N ASN A 18 18.52 8.79 -2.90
CA ASN A 18 17.44 7.81 -2.87
C ASN A 18 16.17 8.44 -3.48
N PRO A 19 15.87 8.19 -4.78
CA PRO A 19 14.77 8.87 -5.46
C PRO A 19 13.38 8.53 -4.89
N LYS A 20 13.27 7.43 -4.13
CA LYS A 20 12.02 7.02 -3.47
C LYS A 20 11.79 7.75 -2.15
N TYR A 21 12.81 8.43 -1.62
CA TYR A 21 12.74 9.00 -0.29
C TYR A 21 11.71 10.14 -0.22
N ALA A 22 10.96 10.15 0.88
CA ALA A 22 10.18 11.29 1.34
C ALA A 22 10.07 11.20 2.86
N GLY A 23 10.15 12.33 3.55
CA GLY A 23 10.10 12.39 5.01
C GLY A 23 9.48 13.67 5.53
N ILE A 24 8.80 13.57 6.67
CA ILE A 24 8.27 14.72 7.38
C ILE A 24 8.21 14.43 8.89
N VAL A 25 8.45 15.44 9.72
CA VAL A 25 8.16 15.41 11.16
C VAL A 25 7.29 16.62 11.47
N VAL A 26 6.16 16.38 12.12
CA VAL A 26 5.16 17.40 12.44
C VAL A 26 4.92 17.39 13.95
N ASP A 27 4.91 18.58 14.56
CA ASP A 27 4.38 18.75 15.91
C ASP A 27 2.88 18.44 15.90
N ALA A 28 2.48 17.40 16.62
CA ALA A 28 1.10 16.93 16.57
C ALA A 28 0.11 17.94 17.16
N LYS A 29 0.54 18.78 18.10
CA LYS A 29 -0.31 19.75 18.82
C LYS A 29 -0.53 21.04 18.02
N THR A 30 0.50 21.51 17.33
CA THR A 30 0.47 22.80 16.61
C THR A 30 0.34 22.63 15.10
N GLY A 31 0.55 21.42 14.58
CA GLY A 31 0.59 21.16 13.13
C GLY A 31 1.84 21.71 12.44
N LYS A 32 2.77 22.33 13.20
CA LYS A 32 4.00 22.90 12.65
C LYS A 32 4.89 21.80 12.09
N THR A 33 5.33 21.98 10.85
CA THR A 33 6.35 21.11 10.24
C THR A 33 7.71 21.42 10.89
N LEU A 34 8.33 20.41 11.50
CA LEU A 34 9.64 20.47 12.14
C LEU A 34 10.77 20.01 11.20
N TYR A 35 10.43 19.12 10.27
CA TYR A 35 11.29 18.60 9.21
C TYR A 35 10.43 18.23 8.01
N ALA A 36 10.92 18.50 6.80
CA ALA A 36 10.33 18.01 5.56
C ALA A 36 11.41 17.81 4.50
N ASP A 37 11.30 16.73 3.74
CA ASP A 37 12.12 16.45 2.56
C ASP A 37 11.29 15.62 1.59
N ASN A 38 11.13 16.10 0.35
CA ASN A 38 10.25 15.50 -0.66
C ASN A 38 8.83 15.20 -0.13
N ALA A 39 8.37 15.97 0.86
CA ALA A 39 7.21 15.64 1.66
C ALA A 39 5.89 15.66 0.86
N ASP A 40 5.87 16.43 -0.24
CA ASP A 40 4.74 16.66 -1.12
C ASP A 40 4.82 15.87 -2.45
N THR A 41 5.87 15.06 -2.61
CA THR A 41 6.10 14.24 -3.81
C THR A 41 5.27 12.96 -3.73
N TYR A 42 4.68 12.53 -4.85
CA TYR A 42 3.86 11.32 -4.89
C TYR A 42 4.66 10.07 -4.56
N ARG A 43 4.10 9.23 -3.69
CA ARG A 43 4.64 7.93 -3.29
C ARG A 43 3.52 6.91 -3.23
N PHE A 44 3.89 5.64 -3.43
CA PHE A 44 3.00 4.54 -3.13
C PHE A 44 2.91 4.35 -1.61
N PRO A 45 1.70 4.36 -1.00
CA PRO A 45 1.54 4.24 0.45
C PRO A 45 1.95 2.88 1.00
N ALA A 46 1.86 1.82 0.19
CA ALA A 46 1.90 0.44 0.66
C ALA A 46 0.92 0.24 1.84
N SER A 47 1.22 -0.63 2.81
CA SER A 47 0.34 -0.84 3.96
C SER A 47 0.14 0.36 4.91
N LEU A 48 0.70 1.54 4.64
CA LEU A 48 0.23 2.76 5.32
C LEU A 48 -1.24 3.05 5.00
N THR A 49 -1.74 2.59 3.84
CA THR A 49 -3.16 2.60 3.46
C THR A 49 -4.08 2.08 4.56
N LYS A 50 -3.66 1.07 5.33
CA LYS A 50 -4.48 0.46 6.39
C LYS A 50 -4.78 1.42 7.55
N VAL A 51 -4.05 2.53 7.67
CA VAL A 51 -4.40 3.57 8.64
C VAL A 51 -5.71 4.25 8.24
N MET A 52 -5.96 4.47 6.94
CA MET A 52 -7.25 4.99 6.46
C MET A 52 -8.35 3.95 6.61
N THR A 53 -8.05 2.68 6.36
CA THR A 53 -9.00 1.57 6.63
C THR A 53 -9.43 1.55 8.09
N LEU A 54 -8.47 1.68 9.02
CA LEU A 54 -8.75 1.76 10.45
C LEU A 54 -9.48 3.04 10.84
N TYR A 55 -9.15 4.17 10.22
CA TYR A 55 -9.86 5.42 10.42
C TYR A 55 -11.36 5.24 10.14
N ILE A 56 -11.72 4.64 9.01
CA ILE A 56 -13.12 4.34 8.66
C ILE A 56 -13.74 3.32 9.64
N VAL A 57 -13.03 2.25 10.02
CA VAL A 57 -13.53 1.31 11.05
C VAL A 57 -13.86 2.03 12.35
N PHE A 58 -13.03 3.00 12.75
CA PHE A 58 -13.27 3.79 13.95
C PHE A 58 -14.44 4.77 13.79
N GLU A 59 -14.69 5.32 12.59
CA GLU A 59 -15.91 6.06 12.29
C GLU A 59 -17.17 5.18 12.44
N GLU A 60 -17.13 3.94 11.95
CA GLU A 60 -18.25 3.01 12.08
C GLU A 60 -18.52 2.63 13.53
N LEU A 61 -17.48 2.46 14.33
CA LEU A 61 -17.57 2.19 15.77
C LEU A 61 -18.09 3.41 16.55
N GLU A 62 -17.56 4.61 16.28
CA GLU A 62 -18.03 5.87 16.87
C GLU A 62 -19.50 6.14 16.56
N ALA A 63 -19.93 5.84 15.33
CA ALA A 63 -21.32 5.99 14.90
C ALA A 63 -22.26 4.87 15.39
N GLY A 64 -21.74 3.85 16.09
CA GLY A 64 -22.52 2.72 16.59
C GLY A 64 -23.07 1.78 15.52
N ARG A 65 -22.60 1.87 14.26
CA ARG A 65 -23.04 0.99 13.16
C ARG A 65 -22.45 -0.41 13.27
N ILE A 66 -21.29 -0.52 13.91
CA ILE A 66 -20.66 -1.78 14.31
C ILE A 66 -20.19 -1.68 15.76
N THR A 67 -19.99 -2.82 16.40
CA THR A 67 -19.34 -2.92 17.72
C THR A 67 -18.06 -3.72 17.60
N LEU A 68 -17.23 -3.72 18.66
CA LEU A 68 -16.01 -4.54 18.70
C LEU A 68 -16.29 -6.05 18.57
N ASP A 69 -17.52 -6.48 18.90
CA ASP A 69 -17.97 -7.87 18.81
C ASP A 69 -18.71 -8.21 17.51
N SER A 70 -19.07 -7.22 16.70
CA SER A 70 -19.58 -7.44 15.34
C SER A 70 -18.61 -8.32 14.56
N LYS A 71 -19.15 -9.13 13.65
CA LYS A 71 -18.40 -10.11 12.87
C LYS A 71 -18.36 -9.70 11.41
N PHE A 72 -17.17 -9.68 10.82
CA PHE A 72 -16.97 -9.52 9.39
C PHE A 72 -16.83 -10.88 8.72
N THR A 73 -17.64 -11.13 7.70
CA THR A 73 -17.60 -12.33 6.88
C THR A 73 -16.49 -12.24 5.85
N VAL A 74 -15.73 -13.32 5.70
CA VAL A 74 -14.59 -13.39 4.79
C VAL A 74 -15.05 -13.93 3.45
N SER A 75 -14.94 -13.12 2.40
CA SER A 75 -15.25 -13.56 1.04
C SER A 75 -14.14 -14.44 0.45
N LYS A 76 -14.42 -15.04 -0.72
CA LYS A 76 -13.40 -15.73 -1.52
C LYS A 76 -12.26 -14.79 -1.93
N LYS A 77 -12.60 -13.55 -2.30
CA LYS A 77 -11.63 -12.51 -2.67
C LYS A 77 -10.70 -12.19 -1.50
N ALA A 78 -11.27 -11.87 -0.34
CA ALA A 78 -10.52 -11.55 0.87
C ALA A 78 -9.55 -12.69 1.26
N ALA A 79 -10.00 -13.95 1.23
CA ALA A 79 -9.14 -15.09 1.54
C ALA A 79 -7.97 -15.28 0.52
N ALA A 80 -8.22 -14.92 -0.75
CA ALA A 80 -7.27 -15.07 -1.84
C ALA A 80 -6.15 -14.01 -1.85
N GLU A 81 -6.30 -12.90 -1.10
CA GLU A 81 -5.30 -11.83 -1.04
C GLU A 81 -3.88 -12.38 -0.74
N PRO A 82 -2.83 -11.84 -1.38
CA PRO A 82 -1.47 -12.25 -1.09
C PRO A 82 -1.04 -11.81 0.33
N PRO A 83 -0.06 -12.48 0.96
CA PRO A 83 0.47 -12.05 2.25
C PRO A 83 1.05 -10.63 2.23
N SER A 84 1.18 -9.92 3.35
CA SER A 84 0.93 -10.36 4.73
C SER A 84 -0.55 -10.62 5.02
N LYS A 85 -0.87 -11.76 5.64
CA LYS A 85 -2.24 -12.18 5.96
C LYS A 85 -2.27 -13.08 7.20
N ILE A 86 -3.45 -13.34 7.77
CA ILE A 86 -3.62 -14.29 8.89
C ILE A 86 -4.19 -15.64 8.45
N GLY A 87 -4.67 -15.75 7.19
CA GLY A 87 -5.07 -17.02 6.58
C GLY A 87 -6.52 -17.38 6.85
N LEU A 88 -7.43 -16.41 6.85
CA LEU A 88 -8.86 -16.66 6.97
C LEU A 88 -9.37 -17.42 5.74
N ARG A 89 -10.30 -18.36 5.93
CA ARG A 89 -10.95 -19.11 4.83
C ARG A 89 -12.27 -18.44 4.41
N PRO A 90 -12.72 -18.62 3.16
CA PRO A 90 -14.02 -18.11 2.74
C PRO A 90 -15.15 -18.62 3.65
N GLY A 91 -16.11 -17.76 3.96
CA GLY A 91 -17.24 -18.07 4.86
C GLY A 91 -16.90 -18.02 6.35
N GLN A 92 -15.61 -17.94 6.74
CA GLN A 92 -15.27 -17.66 8.13
C GLN A 92 -15.64 -16.23 8.51
N THR A 93 -15.73 -16.00 9.82
CA THR A 93 -15.90 -14.65 10.38
C THR A 93 -14.72 -14.26 11.26
N ILE A 94 -14.50 -12.95 11.39
CA ILE A 94 -13.56 -12.33 12.32
C ILE A 94 -14.26 -11.21 13.08
N LYS A 95 -14.06 -11.11 14.41
CA LYS A 95 -14.60 -10.00 15.20
C LYS A 95 -13.92 -8.68 14.79
N VAL A 96 -14.61 -7.56 14.88
CA VAL A 96 -14.05 -6.23 14.59
C VAL A 96 -12.79 -5.96 15.43
N LYS A 97 -12.81 -6.30 16.73
CA LYS A 97 -11.63 -6.20 17.61
C LYS A 97 -10.42 -6.96 17.07
N ASP A 98 -10.62 -8.21 16.65
CA ASP A 98 -9.56 -9.06 16.10
C ASP A 98 -9.09 -8.54 14.73
N ALA A 99 -10.00 -7.99 13.93
CA ALA A 99 -9.67 -7.36 12.66
C ALA A 99 -8.76 -6.14 12.87
N ILE A 100 -9.09 -5.26 13.82
CA ILE A 100 -8.25 -4.11 14.20
C ILE A 100 -6.86 -4.60 14.61
N LEU A 101 -6.79 -5.58 15.53
CA LEU A 101 -5.53 -6.13 16.03
C LEU A 101 -4.69 -6.77 14.91
N ALA A 102 -5.32 -7.48 13.96
CA ALA A 102 -4.64 -8.07 12.81
C ALA A 102 -4.11 -7.00 11.83
N LEU A 103 -4.83 -5.90 11.63
CA LEU A 103 -4.42 -4.79 10.78
C LEU A 103 -3.25 -4.01 11.38
N VAL A 104 -3.30 -3.68 12.67
CA VAL A 104 -2.22 -2.91 13.35
C VAL A 104 -0.94 -3.74 13.52
N THR A 105 -1.05 -5.03 13.84
CA THR A 105 0.12 -5.89 14.12
C THR A 105 0.67 -6.56 12.86
N LYS A 106 -0.09 -7.49 12.27
CA LYS A 106 0.33 -8.32 11.14
C LYS A 106 0.19 -7.61 9.80
N SER A 107 -0.57 -6.51 9.74
CA SER A 107 -0.84 -5.80 8.50
C SER A 107 -1.57 -6.67 7.47
N ALA A 108 -2.53 -7.46 7.96
CA ALA A 108 -3.19 -8.52 7.23
C ALA A 108 -4.06 -8.00 6.06
N ASN A 109 -3.77 -8.44 4.83
CA ASN A 109 -4.46 -8.03 3.61
C ASN A 109 -5.84 -8.67 3.49
N ASP A 110 -5.94 -9.96 3.81
CA ASP A 110 -7.20 -10.70 3.88
C ASP A 110 -8.22 -10.02 4.80
N VAL A 111 -7.77 -9.56 5.96
CA VAL A 111 -8.60 -8.81 6.91
C VAL A 111 -9.00 -7.45 6.36
N ALA A 112 -8.11 -6.72 5.68
CA ALA A 112 -8.43 -5.41 5.14
C ALA A 112 -9.49 -5.47 4.03
N THR A 113 -9.39 -6.45 3.12
CA THR A 113 -10.41 -6.68 2.09
C THR A 113 -11.73 -7.11 2.73
N ALA A 114 -11.72 -7.99 3.73
CA ALA A 114 -12.93 -8.39 4.45
C ALA A 114 -13.60 -7.19 5.15
N VAL A 115 -12.83 -6.34 5.84
CA VAL A 115 -13.34 -5.09 6.44
C VAL A 115 -14.02 -4.22 5.40
N ALA A 116 -13.37 -4.02 4.25
CA ALA A 116 -13.87 -3.18 3.19
C ALA A 116 -15.21 -3.67 2.61
N GLU A 117 -15.29 -4.98 2.33
CA GLU A 117 -16.49 -5.62 1.80
C GLU A 117 -17.65 -5.61 2.80
N ASN A 118 -17.39 -5.73 4.11
CA ASN A 118 -18.45 -5.73 5.10
C ASN A 118 -18.98 -4.32 5.43
N ILE A 119 -18.16 -3.27 5.29
CA ILE A 119 -18.58 -1.89 5.57
C ILE A 119 -19.28 -1.28 4.34
N GLU A 120 -18.77 -1.51 3.14
CA GLU A 120 -19.22 -0.81 1.91
C GLU A 120 -19.77 -1.75 0.83
N GLY A 121 -19.96 -3.03 1.16
CA GLY A 121 -20.43 -4.08 0.22
C GLY A 121 -19.37 -4.52 -0.80
N SER A 122 -18.38 -3.68 -1.12
CA SER A 122 -17.27 -4.01 -2.00
C SER A 122 -16.02 -3.21 -1.66
N GLU A 123 -14.84 -3.78 -1.94
CA GLU A 123 -13.59 -3.05 -1.75
C GLU A 123 -13.47 -1.80 -2.64
N ALA A 124 -14.02 -1.84 -3.86
CA ALA A 124 -13.99 -0.68 -4.76
C ALA A 124 -14.82 0.49 -4.19
N ALA A 125 -15.99 0.21 -3.61
CA ALA A 125 -16.78 1.22 -2.91
C ALA A 125 -16.04 1.77 -1.68
N PHE A 126 -15.41 0.88 -0.91
CA PHE A 126 -14.58 1.27 0.22
C PHE A 126 -13.40 2.16 -0.19
N ALA A 127 -12.68 1.86 -1.27
CA ALA A 127 -11.59 2.68 -1.77
C ALA A 127 -12.05 4.08 -2.23
N ARG A 128 -13.26 4.19 -2.80
CA ARG A 128 -13.88 5.50 -3.10
C ARG A 128 -14.15 6.27 -1.82
N ARG A 129 -14.75 5.65 -0.80
CA ARG A 129 -14.95 6.27 0.52
C ARG A 129 -13.62 6.69 1.15
N MET A 130 -12.61 5.83 1.15
CA MET A 130 -11.26 6.16 1.65
C MET A 130 -10.70 7.42 0.99
N THR A 131 -10.86 7.56 -0.33
CA THR A 131 -10.40 8.74 -1.06
C THR A 131 -11.23 9.98 -0.71
N GLN A 132 -12.54 9.85 -0.55
CA GLN A 132 -13.42 10.94 -0.10
C GLN A 132 -13.06 11.39 1.32
N THR A 133 -12.88 10.46 2.25
CA THR A 133 -12.41 10.73 3.61
C THR A 133 -11.04 11.40 3.58
N ALA A 134 -10.12 10.96 2.72
CA ALA A 134 -8.82 11.62 2.54
C ALA A 134 -8.99 13.11 2.16
N ARG A 135 -9.88 13.43 1.22
CA ARG A 135 -10.18 14.83 0.84
C ARG A 135 -10.76 15.63 2.00
N GLN A 136 -11.68 15.04 2.78
CA GLN A 136 -12.25 15.69 3.96
C GLN A 136 -11.20 15.99 5.03
N LEU A 137 -10.15 15.17 5.14
CA LEU A 137 -9.01 15.38 6.05
C LEU A 137 -7.92 16.32 5.46
N GLY A 138 -8.17 16.94 4.31
CA GLY A 138 -7.22 17.81 3.63
C GLY A 138 -6.07 17.09 2.92
N MET A 139 -6.13 15.76 2.80
CA MET A 139 -5.13 14.95 2.08
C MET A 139 -5.36 15.01 0.56
N ASN A 140 -5.18 16.20 -0.02
CA ASN A 140 -5.55 16.51 -1.40
C ASN A 140 -4.72 15.76 -2.46
N LYS A 141 -3.54 15.24 -2.08
CA LYS A 141 -2.63 14.49 -2.96
C LYS A 141 -2.67 12.98 -2.71
N THR A 142 -3.78 12.49 -2.17
CA THR A 142 -3.96 11.06 -1.86
C THR A 142 -5.07 10.44 -2.68
N THR A 143 -4.86 9.25 -3.24
CA THR A 143 -5.90 8.44 -3.86
C THR A 143 -5.71 7.01 -3.40
N PHE A 144 -6.76 6.42 -2.84
CA PHE A 144 -6.79 5.00 -2.45
C PHE A 144 -7.55 4.20 -3.52
N GLN A 145 -7.07 2.99 -3.79
CA GLN A 145 -7.66 2.08 -4.79
C GLN A 145 -8.00 0.71 -4.19
N ASN A 146 -7.54 0.45 -2.97
CA ASN A 146 -7.82 -0.77 -2.22
C ASN A 146 -7.64 -0.50 -0.72
N ALA A 147 -8.12 -1.42 0.12
CA ALA A 147 -8.11 -1.26 1.58
C ALA A 147 -6.79 -1.67 2.24
N HIS A 148 -5.94 -2.41 1.52
CA HIS A 148 -4.74 -3.02 2.07
C HIS A 148 -3.43 -2.32 1.69
N GLY A 149 -3.38 -1.60 0.57
CA GLY A 149 -2.15 -1.00 0.06
C GLY A 149 -1.31 -1.91 -0.83
N LEU A 150 -1.90 -2.94 -1.45
CA LEU A 150 -1.17 -3.74 -2.47
C LEU A 150 -1.00 -2.88 -3.74
N PRO A 151 -0.04 -3.24 -4.62
CA PRO A 151 0.28 -2.44 -5.79
C PRO A 151 -0.95 -2.09 -6.63
N ASN A 152 -1.09 -0.80 -6.92
CA ASN A 152 -2.03 -0.26 -7.89
C ASN A 152 -1.43 1.09 -8.35
N SER A 153 -1.28 1.27 -9.66
CA SER A 153 -0.64 2.47 -10.25
C SER A 153 -1.38 3.77 -9.94
N ARG A 154 -2.71 3.70 -9.76
CA ARG A 154 -3.57 4.85 -9.42
C ARG A 154 -3.61 5.14 -7.92
N GLN A 155 -2.99 4.30 -7.08
CA GLN A 155 -2.91 4.51 -5.64
C GLN A 155 -1.67 5.33 -5.28
N ARG A 156 -1.87 6.51 -4.71
CA ARG A 156 -0.80 7.46 -4.39
C ARG A 156 -1.09 8.24 -3.12
N THR A 157 -0.05 8.71 -2.46
CA THR A 157 -0.10 9.61 -1.31
C THR A 157 1.13 10.50 -1.32
N THR A 158 1.23 11.41 -0.36
CA THR A 158 2.47 12.10 0.02
C THR A 158 2.84 11.78 1.47
N ALA A 159 4.07 12.11 1.89
CA ALA A 159 4.45 11.99 3.30
C ALA A 159 3.67 13.02 4.15
N ARG A 160 3.40 14.20 3.60
CA ARG A 160 2.56 15.23 4.23
C ARG A 160 1.15 14.72 4.49
N ASP A 161 0.48 14.16 3.48
CA ASP A 161 -0.88 13.62 3.63
C ASP A 161 -0.93 12.48 4.65
N MET A 162 0.08 11.61 4.67
CA MET A 162 0.16 10.55 5.69
C MET A 162 0.37 11.11 7.11
N SER A 163 1.04 12.25 7.26
CA SER A 163 1.14 12.94 8.55
C SER A 163 -0.19 13.57 8.97
N HIS A 164 -0.99 14.08 8.03
CA HIS A 164 -2.36 14.54 8.30
C HIS A 164 -3.23 13.38 8.79
N LEU A 165 -3.18 12.23 8.12
CA LEU A 165 -3.91 11.03 8.55
C LEU A 165 -3.48 10.56 9.95
N GLY A 166 -2.17 10.54 10.22
CA GLY A 166 -1.63 10.17 11.52
C GLY A 166 -2.08 11.09 12.66
N ARG A 167 -2.17 12.40 12.40
CA ARG A 167 -2.73 13.36 13.36
C ARG A 167 -4.24 13.22 13.50
N ALA A 168 -4.97 13.09 12.39
CA ALA A 168 -6.43 12.99 12.39
C ALA A 168 -6.94 11.79 13.19
N ILE A 169 -6.30 10.61 13.01
CA ILE A 169 -6.72 9.40 13.73
C ILE A 169 -6.46 9.48 15.24
N GLN A 170 -5.40 10.18 15.66
CA GLN A 170 -5.13 10.47 17.08
C GLN A 170 -6.13 11.46 17.67
N GLU A 171 -6.44 12.51 16.91
CA GLU A 171 -7.32 13.60 17.33
C GLU A 171 -8.75 13.12 17.52
N ARG A 172 -9.28 12.37 16.55
CA ARG A 172 -10.68 11.96 16.55
C ARG A 172 -10.93 10.72 17.40
N PHE A 173 -9.99 9.78 17.41
CA PHE A 173 -10.21 8.45 18.00
C PHE A 173 -9.20 8.12 19.11
N PRO A 174 -9.01 8.98 20.13
CA PRO A 174 -8.01 8.74 21.18
C PRO A 174 -8.21 7.40 21.88
N THR A 175 -9.46 6.98 22.12
CA THR A 175 -9.79 5.68 22.74
C THR A 175 -9.38 4.48 21.88
N TYR A 176 -9.53 4.56 20.56
CA TYR A 176 -9.15 3.48 19.65
C TYR A 176 -7.68 3.55 19.22
N PHE A 177 -7.03 4.70 19.40
CA PHE A 177 -5.64 4.90 19.01
C PHE A 177 -4.68 3.95 19.76
N ASP A 178 -5.01 3.57 21.00
CA ASP A 178 -4.22 2.64 21.81
C ASP A 178 -3.98 1.28 21.14
N TYR A 179 -4.84 0.85 20.21
CA TYR A 179 -4.61 -0.37 19.44
C TYR A 179 -3.29 -0.33 18.65
N PHE A 180 -2.83 0.83 18.20
CA PHE A 180 -1.56 0.97 17.46
C PHE A 180 -0.33 0.66 18.32
N ASN A 181 -0.45 0.74 19.65
CA ASN A 181 0.62 0.40 20.58
C ASN A 181 0.72 -1.13 20.85
N THR A 182 -0.14 -1.94 20.24
CA THR A 182 -0.13 -3.39 20.40
C THR A 182 1.15 -4.01 19.83
N ARG A 183 2.00 -4.59 20.68
CA ARG A 183 3.28 -5.22 20.26
C ARG A 183 3.11 -6.60 19.63
N SER A 184 2.12 -7.36 20.07
CA SER A 184 1.76 -8.65 19.48
C SER A 184 0.29 -8.98 19.75
N PHE A 185 -0.28 -9.80 18.89
CA PHE A 185 -1.66 -10.27 18.96
C PHE A 185 -1.70 -11.78 18.76
N SER A 186 -2.54 -12.48 19.50
CA SER A 186 -2.74 -13.92 19.34
C SER A 186 -4.13 -14.20 18.78
N TYR A 187 -4.20 -15.01 17.73
CA TYR A 187 -5.45 -15.40 17.08
C TYR A 187 -5.40 -16.87 16.71
N LYS A 188 -6.42 -17.63 17.11
CA LYS A 188 -6.55 -19.08 16.87
C LYS A 188 -5.26 -19.85 17.15
N GLY A 189 -4.68 -19.64 18.33
CA GLY A 189 -3.44 -20.31 18.77
C GLY A 189 -2.14 -19.80 18.15
N ARG A 190 -2.18 -18.86 17.20
CA ARG A 190 -0.99 -18.28 16.56
C ARG A 190 -0.72 -16.86 17.05
N ARG A 191 0.53 -16.59 17.44
CA ARG A 191 0.99 -15.25 17.82
C ARG A 191 1.56 -14.50 16.60
N TYR A 192 1.15 -13.26 16.44
CA TYR A 192 1.58 -12.33 15.41
C TYR A 192 2.27 -11.12 16.05
N GLY A 193 3.54 -10.89 15.69
CA GLY A 193 4.28 -9.72 16.16
C GLY A 193 4.02 -8.48 15.30
N ASN A 194 4.08 -7.30 15.92
CA ASN A 194 3.97 -6.04 15.21
C ASN A 194 5.23 -5.81 14.32
N HIS A 195 4.99 -5.25 13.14
CA HIS A 195 6.04 -4.86 12.19
C HIS A 195 6.76 -3.57 12.60
N ASN A 196 6.11 -2.69 13.38
CA ASN A 196 6.76 -1.50 13.92
C ASN A 196 7.73 -1.90 15.05
N LYS A 197 9.01 -1.98 14.72
CA LYS A 197 10.07 -2.37 15.67
C LYS A 197 10.47 -1.25 16.63
N LEU A 198 9.94 -0.03 16.46
CA LEU A 198 10.21 1.08 17.38
C LEU A 198 9.36 0.97 18.65
N LEU A 199 8.20 0.29 18.57
CA LEU A 199 7.35 0.03 19.74
C LEU A 199 8.13 -0.71 20.83
N GLY A 200 8.23 -0.07 22.00
CA GLY A 200 8.97 -0.59 23.15
C GLY A 200 10.48 -0.50 23.06
N ARG A 201 11.03 0.11 22.01
CA ARG A 201 12.48 0.37 21.86
C ARG A 201 12.81 1.85 21.86
N VAL A 202 11.96 2.67 21.25
CA VAL A 202 12.07 4.13 21.26
C VAL A 202 11.05 4.67 22.26
N ARG A 203 11.54 5.41 23.26
CA ARG A 203 10.71 5.97 24.34
C ARG A 203 9.63 6.89 23.77
N GLY A 204 8.39 6.66 24.19
CA GLY A 204 7.23 7.45 23.77
C GLY A 204 6.61 7.03 22.43
N VAL A 205 7.19 6.10 21.68
CA VAL A 205 6.54 5.60 20.45
C VAL A 205 5.30 4.77 20.82
N ASP A 206 4.15 5.19 20.32
CA ASP A 206 2.82 4.62 20.59
C ASP A 206 2.06 4.18 19.31
N GLY A 207 2.68 4.31 18.13
CA GLY A 207 2.08 3.91 16.86
C GLY A 207 3.01 4.19 15.67
N ILE A 208 2.57 4.17 14.42
CA ILE A 208 1.23 3.80 13.95
C ILE A 208 1.36 2.60 13.02
N LYS A 209 2.07 2.74 11.89
CA LYS A 209 2.03 1.71 10.85
C LYS A 209 3.26 1.69 9.95
N THR A 210 3.70 0.48 9.61
CA THR A 210 4.70 0.21 8.56
C THR A 210 4.04 -0.12 7.22
N GLY A 211 4.75 0.08 6.12
CA GLY A 211 4.38 -0.41 4.80
C GLY A 211 5.59 -0.81 3.96
N PHE A 212 5.42 -1.77 3.05
CA PHE A 212 6.43 -2.14 2.07
C PHE A 212 5.77 -2.74 0.83
N ILE A 213 6.16 -2.22 -0.33
CA ILE A 213 6.11 -2.90 -1.63
C ILE A 213 7.41 -2.55 -2.36
N ARG A 214 7.81 -3.32 -3.38
CA ARG A 214 9.05 -3.06 -4.13
C ARG A 214 9.07 -1.65 -4.74
N ALA A 215 7.92 -1.19 -5.24
CA ALA A 215 7.78 0.14 -5.83
C ALA A 215 7.99 1.27 -4.82
N SER A 216 7.51 1.13 -3.58
CA SER A 216 7.59 2.17 -2.54
C SER A 216 8.87 2.13 -1.74
N GLY A 217 9.54 0.98 -1.62
CA GLY A 217 10.52 0.76 -0.56
C GLY A 217 9.85 0.62 0.82
N PHE A 218 10.63 0.72 1.89
CA PHE A 218 10.17 0.57 3.27
C PHE A 218 9.65 1.90 3.84
N ASN A 219 8.40 1.92 4.29
CA ASN A 219 7.69 3.10 4.78
C ASN A 219 7.29 2.94 6.26
N LEU A 220 7.31 4.01 7.05
CA LEU A 220 6.80 4.06 8.43
C LEU A 220 6.15 5.41 8.69
N LEU A 221 4.90 5.36 9.17
CA LEU A 221 4.22 6.45 9.86
C LEU A 221 4.23 6.11 11.35
N THR A 222 4.84 6.97 12.16
CA THR A 222 5.00 6.77 13.60
C THR A 222 4.45 7.96 14.36
N SER A 223 4.00 7.68 15.58
CA SER A 223 3.63 8.67 16.58
C SER A 223 4.58 8.54 17.76
N VAL A 224 4.90 9.67 18.39
CA VAL A 224 5.69 9.73 19.62
C VAL A 224 5.00 10.69 20.57
N ASN A 225 4.69 10.24 21.78
CA ASN A 225 4.16 11.06 22.86
C ASN A 225 4.97 10.84 24.13
N HIS A 226 5.65 11.90 24.60
CA HIS A 226 6.46 11.82 25.81
C HIS A 226 6.74 13.19 26.44
N GLY A 227 6.68 13.29 27.78
CA GLY A 227 7.12 14.49 28.50
C GLY A 227 6.38 15.76 28.07
N GLY A 228 5.08 15.65 27.78
CA GLY A 228 4.23 16.75 27.31
C GLY A 228 4.43 17.16 25.86
N ARG A 229 5.27 16.46 25.08
CA ARG A 229 5.48 16.69 23.65
C ARG A 229 4.90 15.57 22.82
N SER A 230 4.38 15.89 21.64
CA SER A 230 3.85 14.92 20.70
C SER A 230 4.26 15.25 19.27
N VAL A 231 4.75 14.26 18.52
CA VAL A 231 5.06 14.38 17.09
C VAL A 231 4.48 13.22 16.29
N VAL A 232 4.13 13.53 15.04
CA VAL A 232 3.86 12.53 14.00
C VAL A 232 5.00 12.62 12.99
N ALA A 233 5.63 11.49 12.68
CA ALA A 233 6.73 11.41 11.73
C ALA A 233 6.46 10.36 10.66
N VAL A 234 6.79 10.68 9.41
CA VAL A 234 6.66 9.77 8.26
C VAL A 234 8.00 9.66 7.55
N VAL A 235 8.37 8.43 7.22
CA VAL A 235 9.49 8.09 6.34
C VAL A 235 8.96 7.15 5.28
N MET A 236 9.15 7.48 4.01
CA MET A 236 8.83 6.64 2.86
C MET A 236 10.08 6.39 2.04
N GLY A 237 10.15 5.26 1.31
CA GLY A 237 11.27 5.01 0.42
C GLY A 237 12.52 4.42 1.05
N GLY A 238 12.48 3.91 2.28
CA GLY A 238 13.64 3.27 2.92
C GLY A 238 14.17 2.09 2.09
N ARG A 239 15.50 1.89 2.04
CA ARG A 239 16.13 0.81 1.27
C ARG A 239 15.90 -0.56 1.91
N THR A 240 15.94 -0.62 3.24
CA THR A 240 15.71 -1.81 4.05
C THR A 240 14.84 -1.46 5.25
N GLY A 241 14.20 -2.46 5.88
CA GLY A 241 13.46 -2.23 7.12
C GLY A 241 14.35 -1.69 8.25
N ALA A 242 15.60 -2.14 8.33
CA ALA A 242 16.57 -1.69 9.32
C ALA A 242 17.00 -0.23 9.10
N SER A 243 17.40 0.14 7.87
CA SER A 243 17.77 1.53 7.53
C SER A 243 16.61 2.49 7.73
N ARG A 244 15.39 2.08 7.36
CA ARG A 244 14.15 2.83 7.62
C ARG A 244 13.92 3.08 9.10
N ASN A 245 14.11 2.07 9.95
CA ASN A 245 13.96 2.21 11.40
C ASN A 245 15.03 3.15 11.98
N ALA A 246 16.29 2.98 11.59
CA ALA A 246 17.39 3.83 12.05
C ALA A 246 17.15 5.30 11.68
N HIS A 247 16.76 5.55 10.42
CA HIS A 247 16.43 6.89 9.93
C HIS A 247 15.25 7.51 10.67
N MET A 248 14.19 6.74 10.94
CA MET A 248 13.07 7.23 11.75
C MET A 248 13.49 7.58 13.18
N THR A 249 14.27 6.72 13.84
CA THR A 249 14.79 6.98 15.19
C THR A 249 15.65 8.24 15.23
N ASP A 250 16.50 8.45 14.22
CA ASP A 250 17.33 9.63 14.08
C ASP A 250 16.49 10.91 13.89
N LEU A 251 15.49 10.90 13.00
CA LEU A 251 14.55 12.02 12.88
C LEU A 251 13.81 12.32 14.18
N ILE A 252 13.35 11.30 14.92
CA ILE A 252 12.73 11.50 16.23
C ILE A 252 13.74 12.15 17.19
N GLY A 253 14.96 11.63 17.31
CA GLY A 253 16.00 12.19 18.18
C GLY A 253 16.32 13.66 17.86
N ARG A 254 16.42 14.00 16.58
CA ARG A 254 16.76 15.35 16.10
C ARG A 254 15.63 16.37 16.25
N TYR A 255 14.36 15.96 16.16
CA TYR A 255 13.25 16.91 16.06
C TYR A 255 12.26 16.86 17.22
N PHE A 256 12.21 15.77 18.01
CA PHE A 256 11.23 15.64 19.10
C PHE A 256 11.33 16.75 20.16
N HIS A 257 12.55 17.16 20.52
CA HIS A 257 12.76 18.21 21.52
C HIS A 257 12.26 19.60 21.06
N LYS A 258 12.10 19.80 19.75
CA LYS A 258 11.58 21.04 19.13
C LYS A 258 10.06 21.10 19.12
N ALA A 259 9.37 20.00 19.43
CA ALA A 259 7.92 19.99 19.55
C ALA A 259 7.45 20.80 20.77
N SER A 260 6.29 21.41 20.63
CA SER A 260 5.67 22.22 21.65
C SER A 260 5.28 21.40 22.89
N LYS A 261 5.42 22.03 24.06
CA LYS A 261 4.89 21.50 25.34
C LYS A 261 3.49 22.05 25.67
N GLY A 262 3.10 23.16 25.05
CA GLY A 262 1.87 23.89 25.32
C GLY A 262 0.58 23.12 24.98
N PRO A 263 -0.58 23.77 25.11
CA PRO A 263 -1.86 23.18 24.71
C PRO A 263 -1.90 22.95 23.19
N ARG A 264 -2.89 22.15 22.74
CA ARG A 264 -3.15 21.99 21.31
C ARG A 264 -3.67 23.32 20.74
N THR A 265 -3.04 23.81 19.69
CA THR A 265 -3.43 25.06 19.01
C THR A 265 -3.80 24.85 17.54
N ALA A 266 -3.43 23.72 16.95
CA ALA A 266 -3.90 23.39 15.61
C ALA A 266 -5.41 23.17 15.61
N PRO A 267 -6.13 23.65 14.58
CA PRO A 267 -7.50 23.21 14.36
C PRO A 267 -7.54 21.69 14.21
N LEU A 268 -8.61 21.07 14.70
CA LEU A 268 -8.81 19.63 14.53
C LEU A 268 -8.89 19.32 13.04
N ILE A 269 -8.08 18.37 12.57
CA ILE A 269 -8.12 17.95 11.16
C ILE A 269 -9.48 17.33 10.84
N ALA A 270 -10.07 16.65 11.83
CA ALA A 270 -11.35 15.98 11.71
C ALA A 270 -12.52 16.78 12.31
N SER A 271 -12.44 18.12 12.37
CA SER A 271 -13.53 18.94 12.91
C SER A 271 -14.79 18.85 12.03
N ALA A 272 -15.65 17.90 12.41
CA ALA A 272 -17.08 17.75 12.14
C ALA A 272 -17.59 18.09 10.73
N SER A 273 -17.65 17.08 9.86
CA SER A 273 -18.94 16.80 9.24
C SER A 273 -19.85 16.22 10.33
N THR A 274 -20.49 17.10 11.09
CA THR A 274 -21.66 16.74 11.88
C THR A 274 -22.55 15.91 10.95
N PRO A 275 -22.95 14.67 11.31
CA PRO A 275 -24.03 14.04 10.57
C PRO A 275 -25.16 15.07 10.61
N LYS A 276 -25.70 15.47 9.44
CA LYS A 276 -26.98 16.18 9.44
C LYS A 276 -27.86 15.39 10.40
N ARG A 277 -28.26 16.02 11.52
CA ARG A 277 -29.22 15.41 12.43
C ARG A 277 -30.34 14.93 11.52
N PHE A 278 -30.62 13.64 11.54
CA PHE A 278 -31.84 13.13 10.97
C PHE A 278 -32.95 13.93 11.63
N ASP A 279 -33.60 14.79 10.84
CA ASP A 279 -34.72 15.56 11.33
C ASP A 279 -35.90 14.59 11.36
N ALA A 280 -36.23 14.11 12.56
CA ALA A 280 -37.37 13.23 12.78
C ALA A 280 -38.69 13.89 12.32
N ALA A 281 -38.71 15.22 12.11
CA ALA A 281 -39.84 15.93 11.52
C ALA A 281 -40.09 15.55 10.04
N GLN A 282 -39.08 15.08 9.29
CA GLN A 282 -39.26 14.63 7.90
C GLN A 282 -39.87 13.22 7.77
N LEU A 283 -39.96 12.45 8.87
CA LEU A 283 -40.66 11.16 8.90
C LEU A 283 -42.18 11.30 9.12
N ALA A 284 -42.66 12.46 9.57
CA ALA A 284 -44.09 12.72 9.74
C ALA A 284 -44.84 12.84 8.40
N ALA A 285 -44.12 13.03 7.29
CA ALA A 285 -44.68 13.19 5.94
C ALA A 285 -44.61 11.91 5.07
N VAL A 286 -44.14 10.78 5.61
CA VAL A 286 -44.18 9.50 4.90
C VAL A 286 -45.56 8.87 5.10
N PRO A 287 -46.35 8.61 4.02
CA PRO A 287 -47.64 7.95 4.15
C PRO A 287 -47.46 6.57 4.78
N LYS A 288 -48.17 6.31 5.89
CA LYS A 288 -48.17 5.00 6.53
C LYS A 288 -48.73 3.96 5.54
N PRO A 289 -48.11 2.78 5.39
CA PRO A 289 -48.68 1.70 4.60
C PRO A 289 -50.04 1.31 5.18
N VAL A 290 -51.09 1.38 4.35
CA VAL A 290 -52.41 0.88 4.71
C VAL A 290 -52.34 -0.65 4.70
N VAL A 291 -52.31 -1.24 5.89
CA VAL A 291 -52.51 -2.68 6.06
C VAL A 291 -54.00 -2.96 5.86
N LYS A 292 -54.35 -3.68 4.78
CA LYS A 292 -55.68 -4.27 4.60
C LYS A 292 -55.87 -5.40 5.62
N PRO A 293 -57.02 -5.49 6.32
CA PRO A 293 -57.31 -6.62 7.20
C PRO A 293 -57.43 -7.93 6.41
N ALA A 294 -56.99 -9.01 7.06
CA ALA A 294 -57.03 -10.38 6.58
C ALA A 294 -58.46 -10.87 6.31
N GLY A 295 -58.66 -11.57 5.19
CA GLY A 295 -59.83 -12.40 4.95
C GLY A 295 -59.56 -13.83 5.39
N GLU A 296 -60.46 -14.39 6.17
CA GLU A 296 -60.48 -15.79 6.62
C GLU A 296 -60.72 -16.76 5.46
N ALA A 297 -59.94 -17.85 5.43
CA ALA A 297 -60.39 -19.15 4.93
C ALA A 297 -59.54 -20.26 5.60
N PRO A 298 -60.14 -21.39 6.02
CA PRO A 298 -59.49 -22.38 6.87
C PRO A 298 -58.70 -23.40 6.04
N ILE A 299 -57.56 -23.87 6.55
CA ILE A 299 -56.91 -25.10 6.05
C ILE A 299 -56.72 -26.05 7.22
N ALA A 300 -57.30 -27.24 7.04
CA ALA A 300 -57.45 -28.30 8.00
C ALA A 300 -56.12 -28.96 8.42
N LEU A 301 -56.11 -29.39 9.67
CA LEU A 301 -55.07 -30.15 10.33
C LEU A 301 -55.09 -31.61 9.84
N ALA A 302 -53.98 -32.12 9.32
CA ALA A 302 -53.77 -33.55 9.11
C ALA A 302 -52.48 -33.98 9.79
N ALA A 303 -52.62 -34.70 10.90
CA ALA A 303 -51.55 -35.39 11.60
C ALA A 303 -51.19 -36.69 10.85
N ALA A 304 -49.90 -36.97 10.69
CA ALA A 304 -49.42 -38.29 10.30
C ALA A 304 -48.22 -38.67 11.17
N ALA A 305 -48.33 -39.87 11.74
CA ALA A 305 -47.48 -40.43 12.78
C ALA A 305 -46.11 -40.92 12.28
N ILE A 306 -45.17 -40.94 13.23
CA ILE A 306 -43.82 -41.51 13.14
C ILE A 306 -43.89 -43.04 13.35
N PRO A 307 -43.07 -43.85 12.65
CA PRO A 307 -42.62 -45.14 13.15
C PRO A 307 -41.12 -45.14 13.56
N PRO A 308 -40.65 -46.04 14.46
CA PRO A 308 -39.39 -45.84 15.20
C PRO A 308 -38.31 -46.95 15.05
N VAL A 309 -37.06 -46.63 15.52
CA VAL A 309 -35.96 -47.53 16.03
C VAL A 309 -35.13 -48.30 14.93
N PRO A 310 -33.84 -48.77 15.10
CA PRO A 310 -32.95 -48.92 16.28
C PRO A 310 -31.50 -48.35 16.22
N PRO A 311 -30.73 -48.51 17.34
CA PRO A 311 -29.37 -47.99 17.53
C PRO A 311 -28.27 -49.02 17.22
N ALA A 312 -27.02 -48.55 17.12
CA ALA A 312 -25.84 -49.40 17.27
C ALA A 312 -24.75 -48.68 18.07
N GLU A 313 -24.38 -49.29 19.19
CA GLU A 313 -23.18 -49.06 20.00
C GLU A 313 -21.92 -49.56 19.25
N SER A 314 -20.77 -48.94 19.54
CA SER A 314 -19.64 -49.65 20.17
C SER A 314 -18.46 -48.70 20.46
N GLU A 315 -18.16 -48.59 21.75
CA GLU A 315 -16.87 -48.53 22.47
C GLU A 315 -15.52 -48.68 21.72
N ILE A 316 -14.32 -48.44 22.26
CA ILE A 316 -13.65 -47.72 23.37
C ILE A 316 -12.13 -47.80 23.02
N ALA A 317 -11.36 -46.78 23.42
CA ALA A 317 -9.91 -46.70 23.73
C ALA A 317 -8.83 -47.36 22.84
N SER A 318 -7.75 -46.60 22.59
CA SER A 318 -6.43 -47.01 23.09
C SER A 318 -5.45 -45.84 23.20
N THR A 319 -4.66 -45.93 24.26
CA THR A 319 -3.61 -45.09 24.82
C THR A 319 -2.40 -44.86 23.91
N GLY A 320 -1.70 -43.72 24.08
CA GLY A 320 -0.38 -43.51 23.47
C GLY A 320 0.29 -42.18 23.85
N SER A 321 1.10 -42.26 24.89
CA SER A 321 2.09 -41.35 25.50
C SER A 321 2.77 -40.22 24.68
N ILE A 322 3.18 -39.20 25.46
CA ILE A 322 3.95 -37.97 25.15
C ILE A 322 5.39 -38.26 24.67
N PRO A 323 6.05 -37.37 23.90
CA PRO A 323 7.25 -36.72 24.46
C PRO A 323 7.32 -35.19 24.30
N VAL A 324 7.89 -34.57 25.34
CA VAL A 324 8.24 -33.16 25.53
C VAL A 324 9.43 -32.76 24.65
N PRO A 325 9.52 -31.53 24.11
CA PRO A 325 10.74 -31.03 23.47
C PRO A 325 11.71 -30.42 24.51
N PRO A 326 13.04 -30.66 24.40
CA PRO A 326 14.02 -30.11 25.32
C PRO A 326 14.31 -28.61 25.08
N LYS A 327 14.60 -27.91 26.17
CA LYS A 327 15.25 -26.59 26.23
C LYS A 327 16.75 -26.76 26.51
N ASN A 328 17.58 -25.93 25.87
CA ASN A 328 18.80 -25.26 26.38
C ASN A 328 19.36 -24.40 25.21
N MET A 329 19.43 -23.05 25.25
CA MET A 329 20.38 -22.15 25.96
C MET A 329 21.84 -22.61 25.84
N GLY A 330 22.82 -21.85 25.33
CA GLY A 330 22.90 -20.48 24.83
C GLY A 330 24.34 -20.14 24.41
N SER A 331 24.56 -18.89 23.98
CA SER A 331 25.83 -18.18 23.82
C SER A 331 26.78 -18.60 22.69
N ARG A 332 26.98 -17.68 21.72
CA ARG A 332 28.24 -16.92 21.63
C ARG A 332 28.07 -15.70 20.73
N MET A 333 28.13 -14.55 21.37
CA MET A 333 28.32 -13.25 20.77
C MET A 333 29.82 -12.94 20.80
N GLU A 334 30.28 -12.21 19.78
CA GLU A 334 31.42 -11.28 19.75
C GLU A 334 32.61 -11.64 18.85
N MET A 335 33.13 -10.58 18.19
CA MET A 335 34.28 -10.44 17.26
C MET A 335 33.97 -10.70 15.77
N ALA A 336 34.27 -9.83 14.79
CA ALA A 336 34.98 -8.56 14.79
C ALA A 336 34.69 -7.77 13.50
N PHE A 337 34.82 -6.44 13.62
CA PHE A 337 35.15 -5.49 12.55
C PHE A 337 36.51 -5.86 11.94
N ALA A 338 36.64 -5.99 10.61
CA ALA A 338 37.85 -5.64 9.84
C ALA A 338 37.71 -5.91 8.32
N ALA A 339 38.39 -5.05 7.56
CA ALA A 339 39.00 -5.28 6.25
C ALA A 339 38.20 -5.09 4.94
N VAL A 340 38.60 -4.00 4.30
CA VAL A 340 38.36 -3.40 2.99
C VAL A 340 39.14 -4.12 1.86
N SER A 341 38.51 -4.18 0.67
CA SER A 341 39.01 -4.14 -0.73
C SER A 341 40.00 -5.15 -1.35
N THR A 342 39.72 -5.50 -2.62
CA THR A 342 40.62 -5.46 -3.83
C THR A 342 39.78 -5.50 -5.14
N LEU A 343 39.65 -4.41 -5.93
CA LEU A 343 40.29 -4.03 -7.25
C LEU A 343 39.86 -4.84 -8.51
N PRO A 344 39.99 -4.37 -9.79
CA PRO A 344 40.04 -3.01 -10.39
C PRO A 344 39.11 -2.83 -11.66
N ALA A 345 39.13 -1.63 -12.28
CA ALA A 345 38.47 -1.30 -13.57
C ALA A 345 39.43 -0.55 -14.53
N PRO A 346 39.24 -0.64 -15.86
CA PRO A 346 39.71 0.36 -16.84
C PRO A 346 38.53 0.86 -17.73
N GLN A 347 38.56 1.90 -18.57
CA GLN A 347 39.31 3.14 -18.77
C GLN A 347 38.40 4.06 -19.63
N ILE A 348 38.61 5.38 -19.55
CA ILE A 348 37.79 6.47 -20.13
C ILE A 348 38.27 6.84 -21.55
N SER A 349 37.39 7.34 -22.43
CA SER A 349 37.65 8.53 -23.26
C SER A 349 36.39 9.13 -23.93
N PRO A 350 36.39 10.44 -24.27
CA PRO A 350 35.20 11.31 -24.24
C PRO A 350 34.88 12.03 -25.57
N HIS A 351 33.61 12.40 -25.82
CA HIS A 351 33.21 13.43 -26.81
C HIS A 351 31.92 14.13 -26.35
N ARG A 352 31.97 15.41 -25.94
CA ARG A 352 31.87 16.68 -26.71
C ARG A 352 30.46 16.95 -27.28
N ALA A 353 29.75 17.88 -26.63
CA ALA A 353 28.57 18.59 -27.15
C ALA A 353 29.01 19.72 -28.11
N PRO A 354 28.13 20.25 -28.98
CA PRO A 354 27.33 21.40 -28.52
C PRO A 354 25.92 21.57 -29.16
N ASP A 355 25.16 22.43 -28.48
CA ASP A 355 24.19 23.44 -28.92
C ASP A 355 22.79 23.13 -29.49
N ARG A 356 21.88 23.96 -28.97
CA ARG A 356 20.46 24.10 -29.24
C ARG A 356 20.24 25.30 -30.18
N PRO A 357 19.17 25.27 -30.99
CA PRO A 357 18.26 26.41 -30.97
C PRO A 357 16.77 26.01 -30.91
N GLN A 358 15.97 27.04 -30.69
CA GLN A 358 14.60 27.05 -30.15
C GLN A 358 13.53 27.17 -31.28
N PRO A 359 12.22 27.39 -30.99
CA PRO A 359 11.11 26.55 -31.43
C PRO A 359 10.34 27.08 -32.65
N VAL A 360 9.54 26.22 -33.27
CA VAL A 360 8.51 26.62 -34.24
C VAL A 360 7.21 25.89 -33.93
N GLY A 361 6.16 26.66 -33.65
CA GLY A 361 4.80 26.16 -33.54
C GLY A 361 4.13 26.10 -34.92
N SER A 362 3.21 25.16 -35.09
CA SER A 362 2.05 25.28 -35.98
C SER A 362 1.04 24.19 -35.63
N ALA A 363 -0.20 24.63 -35.43
CA ALA A 363 -1.38 23.79 -35.39
C ALA A 363 -1.67 23.20 -36.79
N VAL A 364 -2.45 22.11 -36.87
CA VAL A 364 -3.66 21.99 -37.72
C VAL A 364 -4.19 20.53 -37.79
N THR A 365 -5.48 20.44 -37.46
CA THR A 365 -6.58 19.53 -37.88
C THR A 365 -6.56 18.03 -37.64
N VAL A 366 -7.62 17.61 -36.94
CA VAL A 366 -8.23 16.28 -36.94
C VAL A 366 -9.09 16.14 -38.20
N ASP A 367 -8.86 15.10 -39.01
CA ASP A 367 -9.81 14.62 -40.01
C ASP A 367 -10.10 13.14 -39.73
N ASP A 368 -11.37 12.78 -39.84
CA ASP A 368 -12.03 11.65 -39.19
C ASP A 368 -12.68 10.79 -40.27
N ARG A 369 -11.90 9.91 -40.93
CA ARG A 369 -12.38 8.82 -41.81
C ARG A 369 -11.34 7.69 -41.93
N ASP A 370 -11.49 6.67 -41.08
CA ASP A 370 -11.17 5.25 -41.36
C ASP A 370 -11.40 4.41 -40.08
N ALA A 371 -12.67 4.08 -39.84
CA ALA A 371 -13.10 3.15 -38.82
C ALA A 371 -12.94 1.72 -39.34
N ASP A 372 -11.80 1.08 -39.06
CA ASP A 372 -11.63 -0.37 -38.80
C ASP A 372 -10.16 -0.85 -38.89
N ASN A 373 -9.20 -0.15 -38.25
CA ASN A 373 -7.92 -0.78 -37.83
C ASN A 373 -7.12 0.04 -36.81
N VAL A 374 -7.78 0.60 -35.78
CA VAL A 374 -7.10 1.47 -34.81
C VAL A 374 -6.36 0.64 -33.76
N VAL A 375 -5.04 0.48 -33.91
CA VAL A 375 -4.15 0.11 -32.80
C VAL A 375 -4.09 1.29 -31.83
N THR A 376 -4.98 1.29 -30.84
CA THR A 376 -5.01 2.25 -29.74
C THR A 376 -3.80 2.02 -28.85
N VAL A 377 -2.82 2.94 -28.90
CA VAL A 377 -1.69 2.94 -27.97
C VAL A 377 -2.08 3.83 -26.80
N ALA A 378 -2.20 3.23 -25.61
CA ALA A 378 -2.51 3.95 -24.39
C ALA A 378 -1.36 4.87 -23.99
N THR A 379 -1.61 6.18 -23.90
CA THR A 379 -0.72 7.16 -23.26
C THR A 379 -1.03 7.20 -21.78
N SER A 380 -0.13 6.65 -20.96
CA SER A 380 -0.26 6.60 -19.49
C SER A 380 -1.59 6.05 -18.93
N ASP A 381 -2.30 5.21 -19.69
CA ASP A 381 -3.51 4.52 -19.22
C ASP A 381 -3.14 3.09 -18.79
N THR A 382 -2.73 2.94 -17.54
CA THR A 382 -2.37 1.62 -16.97
C THR A 382 -3.63 0.86 -16.58
N ARG A 383 -4.31 0.28 -17.57
CA ARG A 383 -5.22 -0.85 -17.33
C ARG A 383 -4.45 -1.96 -16.62
N GLU A 384 -5.00 -2.37 -15.49
CA GLU A 384 -4.69 -3.51 -14.63
C GLU A 384 -3.96 -4.64 -15.38
N HIS A 385 -2.66 -4.81 -15.12
CA HIS A 385 -1.98 -6.06 -15.40
C HIS A 385 -1.26 -6.50 -14.13
N GLU A 386 -1.59 -7.71 -13.68
CA GLU A 386 -0.83 -8.51 -12.70
C GLU A 386 0.68 -8.51 -13.05
N PRO A 387 1.60 -8.80 -12.09
CA PRO A 387 3.03 -8.86 -12.40
C PRO A 387 3.28 -9.92 -13.48
N THR A 388 3.47 -9.41 -14.69
CA THR A 388 3.55 -10.20 -15.91
C THR A 388 4.88 -9.94 -16.55
N TRP A 389 5.35 -10.92 -17.31
CA TRP A 389 6.44 -10.66 -18.21
C TRP A 389 5.97 -9.61 -19.22
N GLN A 390 6.88 -8.70 -19.54
CA GLN A 390 6.68 -7.67 -20.55
C GLN A 390 7.94 -7.55 -21.40
N ILE A 391 7.80 -6.92 -22.55
CA ILE A 391 8.94 -6.67 -23.44
C ILE A 391 9.05 -5.17 -23.70
N GLN A 392 10.27 -4.67 -23.73
CA GLN A 392 10.58 -3.30 -24.12
C GLN A 392 11.33 -3.31 -25.44
N ILE A 393 10.89 -2.45 -26.37
CA ILE A 393 11.40 -2.44 -27.74
C ILE A 393 12.10 -1.13 -28.12
N ALA A 394 11.84 -0.04 -27.40
CA ALA A 394 12.51 1.25 -27.60
C ALA A 394 12.45 2.12 -26.34
N ALA A 395 13.29 3.15 -26.31
CA ALA A 395 13.15 4.31 -25.46
C ALA A 395 13.44 5.54 -26.33
N THR A 396 12.48 6.45 -26.46
CA THR A 396 12.56 7.62 -27.35
C THR A 396 12.42 8.91 -26.56
N GLU A 397 12.93 10.02 -27.08
CA GLU A 397 12.84 11.33 -26.42
C GLU A 397 11.41 11.89 -26.34
N THR A 398 10.53 11.44 -27.25
CA THR A 398 9.13 11.84 -27.29
C THR A 398 8.20 10.65 -27.13
N GLU A 399 7.03 10.89 -26.54
CA GLU A 399 5.98 9.87 -26.41
C GLU A 399 5.46 9.43 -27.78
N SER A 400 5.31 10.37 -28.72
CA SER A 400 4.90 10.10 -30.10
C SER A 400 5.88 9.17 -30.83
N GLY A 401 7.19 9.30 -30.57
CA GLY A 401 8.22 8.39 -31.06
C GLY A 401 8.02 6.96 -30.53
N ALA A 402 7.72 6.80 -29.25
CA ALA A 402 7.49 5.51 -28.62
C ALA A 402 6.20 4.84 -29.16
N ILE A 403 5.14 5.63 -29.36
CA ILE A 403 3.88 5.18 -29.97
C ILE A 403 4.12 4.69 -31.41
N SER A 404 4.88 5.44 -32.21
CA SER A 404 5.22 5.05 -33.59
C SER A 404 6.00 3.73 -33.63
N MET A 405 6.96 3.54 -32.72
CA MET A 405 7.68 2.28 -32.58
C MET A 405 6.76 1.10 -32.25
N LEU A 406 5.77 1.29 -31.39
CA LEU A 406 4.81 0.25 -31.00
C LEU A 406 3.90 -0.16 -32.17
N LYS A 407 3.40 0.80 -32.95
CA LYS A 407 2.56 0.53 -34.13
C LYS A 407 3.32 -0.29 -35.18
N ARG A 408 4.53 0.15 -35.55
CA ARG A 408 5.38 -0.57 -36.52
C ARG A 408 5.74 -1.99 -36.05
N ALA A 409 6.02 -2.16 -34.76
CA ALA A 409 6.33 -3.48 -34.19
C ALA A 409 5.12 -4.42 -34.21
N ALA A 410 3.92 -3.91 -33.94
CA ALA A 410 2.67 -4.68 -33.99
C ALA A 410 2.34 -5.13 -35.42
N GLU A 411 2.48 -4.23 -36.40
CA GLU A 411 2.27 -4.51 -37.83
C GLU A 411 3.27 -5.55 -38.36
N ALA A 412 4.55 -5.42 -38.02
CA ALA A 412 5.61 -6.30 -38.53
C ALA A 412 5.59 -7.74 -37.96
N THR A 413 4.91 -7.97 -36.83
CA THR A 413 4.91 -9.26 -36.12
C THR A 413 3.56 -9.99 -36.14
N GLY A 414 2.48 -9.34 -36.58
CA GLY A 414 1.17 -9.95 -36.81
C GLY A 414 0.55 -10.59 -35.55
N SER A 415 0.07 -11.83 -35.67
CA SER A 415 -0.74 -12.52 -34.65
C SER A 415 -0.05 -12.69 -33.29
N LYS A 416 1.29 -12.63 -33.22
CA LYS A 416 2.04 -12.82 -31.97
C LYS A 416 1.97 -11.62 -31.00
N LEU A 417 1.73 -10.41 -31.50
CA LEU A 417 1.57 -9.20 -30.68
C LEU A 417 0.15 -8.63 -30.69
N ARG A 418 -0.74 -9.09 -31.59
CA ARG A 418 -2.14 -8.61 -31.69
C ARG A 418 -2.97 -8.69 -30.39
N ARG A 419 -2.67 -9.64 -29.50
CA ARG A 419 -3.36 -9.79 -28.19
C ARG A 419 -2.58 -9.17 -27.03
N ARG A 420 -1.46 -8.50 -27.29
CA ARG A 420 -0.61 -7.85 -26.28
C ARG A 420 -0.93 -6.37 -26.25
N VAL A 421 -0.92 -5.78 -25.06
CA VAL A 421 -1.30 -4.37 -24.89
C VAL A 421 -0.04 -3.50 -25.04
N PRO A 422 0.04 -2.64 -26.07
CA PRO A 422 1.12 -1.67 -26.20
C PRO A 422 0.93 -0.52 -25.18
N TYR A 423 2.00 -0.08 -24.53
CA TYR A 423 1.98 1.10 -23.66
C TYR A 423 3.32 1.84 -23.64
N THR A 424 3.25 3.14 -23.30
CA THR A 424 4.40 4.02 -23.07
C THR A 424 4.64 4.25 -21.58
N GLU A 425 5.90 4.21 -21.13
CA GLU A 425 6.30 4.56 -19.76
C GLU A 425 7.34 5.69 -19.80
N PRO A 426 7.04 6.89 -19.25
CA PRO A 426 8.05 7.93 -19.09
C PRO A 426 9.06 7.54 -18.01
N VAL A 427 10.35 7.70 -18.31
CA VAL A 427 11.46 7.44 -17.40
C VAL A 427 12.52 8.51 -17.54
N ASP A 428 12.84 9.13 -16.41
CA ASP A 428 13.93 10.10 -16.33
C ASP A 428 15.29 9.37 -16.26
N THR A 429 16.15 9.64 -17.23
CA THR A 429 17.52 9.15 -17.32
C THR A 429 18.45 10.34 -17.54
N ASP A 430 19.40 10.57 -16.64
CA ASP A 430 20.39 11.67 -16.73
C ASP A 430 19.79 13.07 -16.99
N GLY A 431 18.64 13.34 -16.39
CA GLY A 431 17.94 14.63 -16.51
C GLY A 431 17.11 14.80 -17.78
N GLN A 432 16.99 13.75 -18.61
CA GLN A 432 16.11 13.71 -19.79
C GLN A 432 15.01 12.67 -19.60
N THR A 433 13.75 13.05 -19.89
CA THR A 433 12.63 12.12 -19.88
C THR A 433 12.62 11.33 -21.19
N LEU A 434 12.80 10.02 -21.10
CA LEU A 434 12.65 9.09 -22.21
C LEU A 434 11.33 8.32 -22.07
N TYR A 435 10.66 8.06 -23.18
CA TYR A 435 9.43 7.29 -23.25
C TYR A 435 9.75 5.87 -23.71
N ARG A 436 9.59 4.90 -22.81
CA ARG A 436 9.81 3.48 -23.09
C ARG A 436 8.60 2.89 -23.81
N ALA A 437 8.84 2.29 -24.97
CA ALA A 437 7.85 1.55 -25.73
C ALA A 437 7.80 0.08 -25.28
N ARG A 438 6.65 -0.37 -24.77
CA ARG A 438 6.49 -1.73 -24.22
C ARG A 438 5.22 -2.44 -24.67
N PHE A 439 5.27 -3.77 -24.62
CA PHE A 439 4.09 -4.64 -24.68
C PHE A 439 3.96 -5.45 -23.38
N VAL A 440 2.75 -5.54 -22.84
CA VAL A 440 2.42 -6.34 -21.63
C VAL A 440 1.53 -7.53 -21.94
N GLY A 441 1.27 -8.35 -20.92
CA GLY A 441 0.36 -9.49 -20.99
C GLY A 441 1.07 -10.79 -21.38
N PHE A 442 2.34 -10.97 -21.01
CA PHE A 442 3.02 -12.26 -21.14
C PHE A 442 2.97 -13.00 -19.80
N GLU A 443 2.31 -14.16 -19.78
CA GLU A 443 2.11 -14.96 -18.56
C GLU A 443 3.39 -15.67 -18.10
N THR A 444 4.31 -15.96 -19.02
CA THR A 444 5.53 -16.70 -18.74
C THR A 444 6.76 -16.02 -19.32
N LYS A 445 7.92 -16.31 -18.72
CA LYS A 445 9.23 -15.88 -19.24
C LYS A 445 9.38 -16.30 -20.69
N THR A 446 9.13 -17.57 -20.98
CA THR A 446 9.26 -18.14 -22.33
C THR A 446 8.43 -17.36 -23.36
N ALA A 447 7.19 -17.01 -23.04
CA ALA A 447 6.33 -16.24 -23.95
C ALA A 447 6.90 -14.86 -24.30
N ALA A 448 7.47 -14.14 -23.32
CA ALA A 448 8.09 -12.83 -23.56
C ALA A 448 9.41 -12.94 -24.36
N TRP A 449 10.24 -13.93 -24.05
CA TRP A 449 11.49 -14.16 -24.78
C TRP A 449 11.25 -14.58 -26.24
N ASP A 450 10.20 -15.36 -26.50
CA ASP A 450 9.81 -15.78 -27.85
C ASP A 450 9.28 -14.62 -28.70
N ALA A 451 8.54 -13.71 -28.08
CA ALA A 451 8.13 -12.46 -28.71
C ALA A 451 9.35 -11.60 -29.06
N CYS A 452 10.32 -11.47 -28.13
CA CYS A 452 11.57 -10.76 -28.43
C CYS A 452 12.40 -11.39 -29.54
N ARG A 453 12.48 -12.73 -29.62
CA ARG A 453 13.17 -13.41 -30.74
C ARG A 453 12.51 -13.09 -32.08
N THR A 454 11.18 -12.99 -32.10
CA THR A 454 10.42 -12.64 -33.31
C THR A 454 10.64 -11.20 -33.74
N LEU A 455 10.63 -10.26 -32.79
CA LEU A 455 10.90 -8.85 -33.03
C LEU A 455 12.33 -8.61 -33.55
N LYS A 456 13.33 -9.29 -32.97
CA LYS A 456 14.72 -9.19 -33.43
C LYS A 456 14.91 -9.63 -34.88
N ARG A 457 14.22 -10.70 -35.32
CA ARG A 457 14.22 -11.14 -36.74
C ARG A 457 13.56 -10.13 -37.70
N LYS A 458 12.79 -9.18 -37.16
CA LYS A 458 12.17 -8.07 -37.90
C LYS A 458 12.91 -6.74 -37.67
N ASN A 459 14.17 -6.79 -37.22
CA ASN A 459 15.05 -5.64 -36.96
C ASN A 459 14.57 -4.69 -35.85
N PHE A 460 13.81 -5.18 -34.87
CA PHE A 460 13.49 -4.42 -33.66
C PHE A 460 14.42 -4.81 -32.50
N ALA A 461 14.89 -3.81 -31.75
CA ALA A 461 15.46 -4.05 -30.44
C ALA A 461 14.39 -4.65 -29.51
N CYS A 462 14.78 -5.59 -28.66
CA CYS A 462 13.85 -6.17 -27.69
C CYS A 462 14.57 -6.79 -26.51
N PHE A 463 14.06 -6.52 -25.31
CA PHE A 463 14.44 -7.24 -24.10
C PHE A 463 13.22 -7.51 -23.23
N ALA A 464 13.20 -8.71 -22.64
CA ALA A 464 12.12 -9.16 -21.77
C ALA A 464 12.45 -8.80 -20.31
N VAL A 465 11.48 -8.24 -19.59
CA VAL A 465 11.59 -7.90 -18.17
C VAL A 465 10.38 -8.40 -17.41
N TYR A 466 10.57 -8.65 -16.13
CA TYR A 466 9.53 -9.03 -15.19
C TYR A 466 9.32 -7.86 -14.23
N GLN A 467 8.10 -7.33 -14.12
CA GLN A 467 7.76 -6.20 -13.26
C GLN A 467 6.62 -6.52 -12.31
#